data_AF-A0A1G3HM49-F1
#
_entry.id   AF-A0A1G3HM49-F1
#
_cell.length_a   1.000
_cell.length_b   1.000
_cell.length_c   1.000
_cell.angle_alpha   90.00
_cell.angle_beta   90.00
_cell.angle_gamma   90.00
#
_symmetry.space_group_name_H-M   'P 1'
#
loop_
_entity.id
_entity.type
_entity.pdbx_description
1 polymer ?
#
loop_
_entity_poly.entity_id
_entity_poly.type
_entity_poly.pdbx_seq_one_letter_code
_entity_poly.pdbx_strand_id
1 'polypeptide(L)' 'MPRRARLALPGVPLHLIQRGNNRQACFFADEDYRFYLDWLAEHAGKTGCRIHAYALWFVPMRSTRRWGSTV' A
#
# COMPACT_ATOMS: atom_id res chain seq x y z
N MET A 1 9.61 -24.82 -2.72
CA MET A 1 9.18 -24.92 -4.13
C MET A 1 9.68 -23.71 -4.90
N PRO A 2 10.29 -23.87 -6.09
CA PRO A 2 10.71 -22.76 -6.93
C PRO A 2 9.47 -21.99 -7.40
N ARG A 3 9.41 -20.68 -7.15
CA ARG A 3 8.37 -19.84 -7.74
C ARG A 3 8.77 -19.47 -9.16
N ARG A 4 7.84 -19.60 -10.11
CA ARG A 4 8.05 -19.13 -11.48
C ARG A 4 8.39 -17.64 -11.45
N ALA A 5 9.39 -17.23 -12.24
CA ALA A 5 9.75 -15.83 -12.38
C ALA A 5 8.53 -15.01 -12.83
N ARG A 6 8.32 -13.83 -12.24
CA ARG A 6 7.27 -12.91 -12.67
C ARG A 6 7.69 -12.26 -13.98
N LEU A 7 6.79 -12.24 -14.95
CA LEU A 7 7.02 -11.56 -16.22
C LEU A 7 6.80 -10.05 -16.03
N ALA A 8 7.81 -9.24 -16.38
CA ALA A 8 7.71 -7.79 -16.41
C ALA A 8 7.90 -7.33 -17.85
N LEU A 9 6.80 -7.01 -18.54
CA LEU A 9 6.81 -6.54 -19.92
C LEU A 9 6.73 -5.00 -19.95
N PRO A 10 7.50 -4.32 -20.82
CA PRO A 10 7.39 -2.89 -21.01
C PRO A 10 5.97 -2.47 -21.41
N GLY A 11 5.45 -1.41 -20.79
CA GLY A 11 4.14 -0.83 -21.11
C GLY A 11 2.92 -1.63 -20.64
N VAL A 12 3.11 -2.78 -19.99
CA VAL A 12 2.01 -3.60 -19.46
C VAL A 12 1.82 -3.33 -17.97
N PRO A 13 0.61 -2.94 -17.51
CA PRO A 13 0.35 -2.71 -16.10
C PRO A 13 0.43 -4.01 -15.30
N LEU A 14 1.03 -3.94 -14.12
CA LEU A 14 1.12 -5.06 -13.18
C LEU A 14 0.23 -4.80 -11.96
N HIS A 15 -0.54 -5.83 -11.57
CA HIS A 15 -1.25 -5.81 -10.30
C HIS A 15 -0.33 -6.32 -9.18
N LEU A 16 0.13 -5.41 -8.31
CA LEU A 16 0.97 -5.74 -7.17
C LEU A 16 0.13 -5.89 -5.89
N ILE A 17 0.36 -6.97 -5.15
CA ILE A 17 -0.30 -7.23 -3.87
C ILE A 17 0.77 -7.37 -2.80
N GLN A 18 0.73 -6.48 -1.82
CA GLN A 18 1.54 -6.56 -0.61
C GLN A 18 0.71 -7.15 0.52
N ARG A 19 1.28 -8.13 1.23
CA ARG A 19 0.67 -8.74 2.41
C ARG A 19 1.73 -8.79 3.50
N GLY A 20 1.32 -8.54 4.74
CA GLY A 20 2.20 -8.70 5.88
C GLY A 20 2.65 -10.16 6.03
N ASN A 21 3.76 -10.35 6.72
CA ASN A 21 4.22 -11.68 7.05
C ASN A 21 3.11 -12.45 7.79
N ASN A 22 2.92 -13.73 7.48
CA ASN A 22 1.81 -14.53 8.02
C ASN A 22 0.41 -13.89 7.86
N ARG A 23 0.20 -13.09 6.81
CA ARG A 23 -1.07 -12.35 6.53
C ARG A 23 -1.42 -11.34 7.63
N GLN A 24 -0.43 -10.93 8.43
CA GLN A 24 -0.60 -9.86 9.40
C GLN A 24 -0.83 -8.52 8.72
N ALA A 25 -1.28 -7.55 9.50
CA ALA A 25 -1.46 -6.18 9.04
C ALA A 25 -0.14 -5.60 8.51
N CYS A 26 -0.22 -4.86 7.41
CA CYS A 26 0.92 -4.07 6.92
C CYS A 26 1.02 -2.71 7.63
N PHE A 27 -0.10 -2.21 8.15
CA PHE A 27 -0.24 -0.88 8.73
C PHE A 27 -0.94 -1.02 10.08
N PHE A 28 -0.34 -0.44 11.12
CA PHE A 28 -0.80 -0.50 12.51
C PHE A 28 -1.23 0.87 13.04
N ALA A 29 -0.69 1.95 12.44
CA ALA A 29 -1.04 3.33 12.72
C ALA A 29 -1.35 4.10 11.42
N ASP A 30 -1.97 5.27 11.55
CA ASP A 30 -2.30 6.12 10.40
C ASP A 30 -1.04 6.65 9.71
N GLU A 31 0.04 6.81 10.46
CA GLU A 31 1.33 7.28 9.95
C GLU A 31 1.94 6.25 8.99
N ASP A 32 1.76 4.95 9.22
CA ASP A 32 2.39 3.89 8.44
C ASP A 32 1.96 3.93 6.96
N TYR A 33 0.66 4.10 6.71
CA TYR A 33 0.15 4.12 5.34
C TYR A 33 0.51 5.43 4.61
N ARG A 34 0.62 6.55 5.34
CA ARG A 34 1.03 7.84 4.78
C ARG A 34 2.47 7.77 4.31
N PHE A 35 3.39 7.32 5.18
CA PHE A 35 4.79 7.11 4.81
C PHE A 35 4.94 6.13 3.63
N TYR A 36 4.13 5.07 3.62
CA TYR A 36 4.13 4.13 2.49
C TYR A 36 3.75 4.79 1.17
N LEU A 37 2.69 5.63 1.15
CA LEU A 37 2.27 6.34 -0.05
C LEU A 37 3.30 7.37 -0.51
N ASP A 38 3.97 8.05 0.43
CA ASP A 38 5.04 9.00 0.12
C ASP A 38 6.21 8.29 -0.58
N TRP A 39 6.67 7.17 -0.04
CA TRP A 39 7.70 6.36 -0.67
C TRP A 39 7.24 5.81 -2.02
N LEU A 40 6.00 5.35 -2.12
CA LEU A 40 5.47 4.82 -3.36
C LEU A 40 5.49 5.89 -4.47
N ALA A 41 5.10 7.12 -4.15
CA ALA A 41 5.15 8.26 -5.06
C ALA A 41 6.59 8.64 -5.43
N GLU A 42 7.49 8.72 -4.45
CA GLU A 42 8.90 9.05 -4.65
C GLU A 42 9.58 8.05 -5.61
N HIS A 43 9.39 6.75 -5.37
CA HIS A 43 10.01 5.71 -6.18
C HIS A 43 9.36 5.57 -7.56
N ALA A 44 8.05 5.79 -7.67
CA ALA A 44 7.37 5.89 -8.95
C ALA A 44 7.95 7.03 -9.80
N GLY A 45 8.17 8.19 -9.20
CA GLY A 45 8.82 9.33 -9.86
C GLY A 45 10.23 9.01 -10.34
N LYS A 46 11.07 8.41 -9.48
CA LYS A 46 12.45 8.02 -9.82
C LYS A 46 12.56 6.98 -10.93
N THR A 47 11.57 6.10 -11.04
CA THR A 47 11.59 4.98 -12.01
C THR A 47 10.76 5.25 -13.27
N GLY A 48 10.00 6.35 -13.32
CA GLY A 48 9.03 6.61 -14.38
C GLY A 48 7.84 5.64 -14.36
N CYS A 49 7.64 4.90 -13.27
CA CYS A 49 6.54 3.96 -13.13
C CYS A 49 5.23 4.72 -12.90
N ARG A 50 4.19 4.40 -13.67
CA ARG A 50 2.86 5.02 -13.52
C ARG A 50 2.01 4.19 -12.58
N ILE A 51 1.54 4.81 -11.50
CA ILE A 51 0.56 4.20 -10.60
C ILE A 51 -0.83 4.55 -11.12
N HIS A 52 -1.58 3.54 -11.55
CA HIS A 52 -2.93 3.73 -12.07
C HIS A 52 -3.97 3.80 -10.95
N ALA A 53 -3.81 2.96 -9.93
CA ALA A 53 -4.69 2.88 -8.76
C ALA A 53 -3.97 2.17 -7.60
N TYR A 54 -4.43 2.39 -6.38
CA TYR A 54 -4.02 1.63 -5.20
C TYR A 54 -5.21 1.41 -4.26
N ALA A 55 -5.18 0.31 -3.51
CA ALA A 55 -6.12 0.02 -2.44
C ALA A 55 -5.33 -0.47 -1.23
N LEU A 56 -5.58 0.12 -0.06
CA LEU A 56 -4.87 -0.18 1.18
C LEU A 56 -5.82 -0.83 2.18
N TRP A 57 -5.32 -1.85 2.88
CA TRP A 57 -6.01 -2.47 4.00
C TRP A 57 -5.19 -2.25 5.27
N PHE A 58 -5.74 -1.49 6.20
CA PHE A 58 -5.18 -1.26 7.53
C PHE A 58 -6.09 -1.91 8.58
N VAL A 59 -5.52 -2.30 9.72
CA VAL A 59 -6.34 -2.78 10.84
C VAL A 59 -7.08 -1.58 11.42
N PRO A 60 -8.40 -1.68 11.67
CA PRO A 60 -9.12 -0.62 12.33
C PRO A 60 -8.51 -0.42 13.72
N MET A 61 -7.80 0.68 13.89
CA MET A 61 -7.37 1.12 15.21
C MET A 61 -8.65 1.33 16.02
N ARG A 62 -8.85 0.56 17.10
CA ARG A 62 -9.92 0.79 18.07
C ARG A 62 -9.61 2.10 18.80
N SER A 63 -9.77 3.20 18.09
CA SER A 63 -9.72 4.53 18.65
C SER A 63 -11.11 4.82 19.20
N THR A 64 -11.20 4.97 20.51
CA THR A 64 -12.33 5.59 21.23
C THR A 64 -12.47 7.08 20.89
N ARG A 65 -12.11 7.52 19.67
CA ARG A 65 -12.53 8.82 19.16
C ARG A 65 -14.02 8.72 18.81
N ARG A 66 -14.83 9.04 19.83
CA ARG A 66 -16.14 9.66 19.66
C ARG A 66 -15.98 10.66 18.51
N TRP A 67 -16.68 10.42 17.41
CA TRP A 67 -16.92 11.44 16.41
C TRP A 67 -17.69 12.57 17.11
N GLY A 68 -16.95 13.57 17.58
CA GLY A 68 -17.48 14.81 18.11
C GLY A 68 -17.85 15.72 16.94
N SER A 69 -19.14 15.74 16.63
CA SER A 69 -19.97 16.88 16.24
C SER A 69 -19.31 18.27 16.05
N THR A 70 -19.67 18.90 14.91
CA THR A 70 -19.93 20.36 14.71
C THR A 70 -18.66 21.23 14.59
N VAL A 71 -18.40 22.09 13.60
CA VAL A 71 -19.15 22.85 12.56
C VAL A 71 -18.35 22.78 11.27
#